data_AF-A0A6I0BVK6-F1
#
_entry.id   AF-A0A6I0BVK6-F1
#
_cell.length_a   1.000
_cell.length_b   1.000
_cell.length_c   1.000
_cell.angle_alpha   90.00
_cell.angle_beta   90.00
_cell.angle_gamma   90.00
#
_symmetry.space_group_name_H-M   'P 1'
#
loop_
_entity.id
_entity.type
_entity.pdbx_description
1 polymer ?
#
loop_
_entity_poly.entity_id
_entity_poly.type
_entity_poly.pdbx_seq_one_letter_code
_entity_poly.pdbx_strand_id
1 'polypeptide(L)'
;MSIIEIHLYEVNPSNVFIIKTPVQGEVYTFLLRKNELVGESLCLVVNEMEYVLLHEDKAIKSGIILTNQLRKELFEGWLWINVNEFGLNRRKVTKSELEIYKYIKQNINIDLFYY
;
A
#
# COMPACT_ATOMS: atom_id res chain seq x y z
N MET A 1 -10.74 8.03 18.08
CA MET A 1 -10.25 7.19 16.96
C MET A 1 -11.41 6.33 16.51
N SER A 2 -11.74 6.34 15.22
CA SER A 2 -12.64 5.35 14.64
C SER A 2 -11.97 3.97 14.73
N ILE A 3 -12.73 2.95 15.09
CA ILE A 3 -12.25 1.56 15.08
C ILE A 3 -12.00 1.20 13.61
N ILE A 4 -10.78 0.78 13.28
CA ILE A 4 -10.42 0.26 11.96
C ILE A 4 -10.58 -1.25 12.03
N GLU A 5 -11.52 -1.80 11.27
CA GLU A 5 -11.73 -3.23 11.14
C GLU A 5 -10.98 -3.76 9.90
N ILE A 6 -10.39 -4.95 10.00
CA ILE A 6 -9.68 -5.60 8.90
C ILE A 6 -10.34 -6.93 8.58
N HIS A 7 -10.74 -7.12 7.32
CA HIS A 7 -11.15 -8.41 6.78
C HIS A 7 -10.05 -8.96 5.87
N LEU A 8 -9.53 -10.14 6.21
CA LEU A 8 -8.46 -10.82 5.47
C LEU A 8 -9.02 -11.98 4.67
N TYR A 9 -8.62 -12.09 3.41
CA TYR A 9 -9.00 -13.16 2.50
C TYR A 9 -7.75 -13.75 1.85
N GLU A 10 -7.51 -15.04 2.04
CA GLU A 10 -6.46 -15.78 1.33
C GLU A 10 -6.95 -16.14 -0.07
N VAL A 11 -6.13 -15.85 -1.09
CA VAL A 11 -6.54 -16.02 -2.50
C VAL A 11 -5.91 -17.25 -3.15
N ASN A 12 -4.70 -17.65 -2.75
CA ASN A 12 -3.95 -18.76 -3.39
C ASN A 12 -2.85 -19.29 -2.43
N PRO A 13 -2.31 -20.52 -2.59
CA PRO A 13 -1.18 -21.02 -1.79
C PRO A 13 0.15 -20.29 -2.09
N SER A 14 0.13 -19.23 -2.89
CA SER A 14 1.27 -18.41 -3.27
C SER A 14 1.53 -17.21 -2.33
N ASN A 15 1.05 -17.27 -1.08
CA ASN A 15 1.19 -16.22 -0.08
C ASN A 15 0.62 -14.84 -0.49
N VAL A 16 -0.55 -14.85 -1.16
CA VAL A 16 -1.26 -13.64 -1.58
C VAL A 16 -2.55 -13.49 -0.79
N PHE A 17 -2.72 -12.32 -0.19
CA PHE A 17 -3.87 -11.99 0.66
C PHE A 17 -4.52 -10.68 0.21
N ILE A 18 -5.85 -10.66 0.20
CA ILE A 18 -6.64 -9.44 0.05
C ILE A 18 -7.06 -8.97 1.43
N ILE A 19 -6.82 -7.70 1.71
CA ILE A 19 -7.18 -7.03 2.95
C ILE A 19 -8.22 -5.98 2.62
N LYS A 20 -9.41 -6.09 3.19
CA LYS A 20 -10.46 -5.07 3.08
C LYS A 20 -10.64 -4.35 4.40
N THR A 21 -10.75 -3.04 4.35
CA THR A 21 -10.84 -2.19 5.53
C THR A 21 -11.95 -1.16 5.31
N PRO A 22 -13.16 -1.40 5.88
CA PRO A 22 -14.23 -0.41 5.83
C PRO A 22 -13.93 0.76 6.76
N VAL A 23 -13.90 1.98 6.23
CA VAL A 23 -13.67 3.22 6.99
C VAL A 23 -14.62 4.30 6.48
N GLN A 24 -15.47 4.81 7.37
CA GLN A 24 -16.38 5.95 7.10
C GLN A 24 -17.24 5.80 5.84
N GLY A 25 -17.70 4.58 5.52
CA GLY A 25 -18.55 4.31 4.36
C GLY A 25 -17.80 3.99 3.08
N GLU A 26 -16.46 4.06 3.09
CA GLU A 26 -15.60 3.58 2.00
C GLU A 26 -14.96 2.23 2.38
N VAL A 27 -14.65 1.40 1.38
CA VAL A 27 -13.91 0.15 1.58
C VAL A 27 -12.56 0.26 0.89
N TYR A 28 -11.50 0.30 1.68
CA TYR A 28 -10.14 0.26 1.18
C TYR A 28 -9.75 -1.19 0.93
N THR A 29 -9.19 -1.48 -0.24
CA THR A 29 -8.71 -2.82 -0.59
C THR A 29 -7.20 -2.78 -0.75
N PHE A 30 -6.49 -3.64 -0.03
CA PHE A 30 -5.06 -3.83 -0.18
C PHE A 30 -4.77 -5.26 -0.62
N LEU A 31 -3.67 -5.40 -1.35
CA LEU A 31 -3.10 -6.67 -1.73
C LEU A 31 -1.76 -6.84 -1.02
N LEU A 32 -1.69 -7.86 -0.18
CA LEU A 32 -0.47 -8.27 0.49
C LEU A 32 0.11 -9.48 -0.24
N ARG A 33 1.35 -9.38 -0.68
CA ARG A 33 2.11 -10.51 -1.21
C ARG A 33 3.32 -10.76 -0.34
N LYS A 34 3.52 -12.01 0.07
CA LYS A 34 4.78 -12.41 0.70
C LYS A 34 5.62 -13.20 -0.27
N ASN A 35 6.88 -12.84 -0.34
CA ASN A 35 7.87 -13.59 -1.06
C ASN A 35 9.03 -13.90 -0.10
N GLU A 36 9.43 -15.17 -0.02
CA GLU A 36 10.52 -15.59 0.87
C GLU A 36 11.86 -14.93 0.54
N LEU A 37 12.07 -14.56 -0.73
CA LEU A 37 13.32 -13.95 -1.21
C LEU A 37 13.28 -12.41 -1.18
N VAL A 38 12.11 -11.82 -1.46
CA VAL A 38 11.97 -10.37 -1.68
C VAL A 38 11.22 -9.66 -0.54
N GLY A 39 10.71 -10.42 0.44
CA GLY A 39 9.95 -9.93 1.57
C GLY A 39 8.46 -9.68 1.25
N GLU A 40 7.84 -8.84 2.06
CA GLU A 40 6.40 -8.55 1.98
C GLU A 40 6.15 -7.24 1.25
N SER A 41 5.19 -7.24 0.32
CA SER A 41 4.70 -6.04 -0.36
C SER A 41 3.23 -5.84 -0.09
N LEU A 42 2.86 -4.62 0.32
CA LEU A 42 1.50 -4.20 0.57
C LEU A 42 1.13 -3.10 -0.41
N CYS A 43 0.20 -3.38 -1.31
CA CYS A 43 -0.25 -2.46 -2.34
C CYS A 43 -1.69 -2.04 -2.06
N LEU A 44 -2.01 -0.76 -2.22
CA LEU A 44 -3.39 -0.29 -2.26
C LEU A 44 -3.97 -0.55 -3.66
N VAL A 45 -5.17 -1.11 -3.74
CA VAL A 45 -5.87 -1.38 -5.00
C VAL A 45 -6.95 -0.33 -5.22
N VAL A 46 -6.86 0.43 -6.32
CA VAL A 46 -7.85 1.43 -6.74
C VAL A 46 -8.09 1.30 -8.23
N ASN A 47 -9.34 1.10 -8.65
CA ASN A 47 -9.72 0.94 -10.07
C ASN A 47 -8.82 -0.07 -10.79
N GLU A 48 -8.64 -1.26 -10.19
CA GLU A 48 -7.79 -2.35 -10.71
C GLU A 48 -6.28 -2.03 -10.79
N MET A 49 -5.86 -0.84 -10.36
CA MET A 49 -4.45 -0.46 -10.28
C MET A 49 -3.89 -0.67 -8.88
N GLU A 50 -2.67 -1.19 -8.83
CA GLU A 50 -1.94 -1.43 -7.59
C GLU A 50 -0.92 -0.32 -7.32
N TYR A 51 -1.07 0.35 -6.19
CA TYR A 51 -0.19 1.42 -5.76
C TYR A 51 0.66 0.98 -4.58
N VAL A 52 1.98 1.17 -4.70
CA VAL A 52 2.93 1.01 -3.60
C VAL A 52 3.13 2.34 -2.90
N LEU A 53 3.18 2.30 -1.57
CA LEU A 53 3.45 3.49 -0.77
C LEU A 53 4.95 3.75 -0.71
N LEU A 54 5.39 4.92 -1.17
CA LEU A 54 6.80 5.30 -1.17
C LEU A 54 7.02 6.62 -0.42
N HIS A 55 8.06 6.68 0.40
CA HIS A 55 8.48 7.92 1.06
C HIS A 55 9.47 8.69 0.17
N GLU A 56 9.54 10.01 0.33
CA GLU A 56 10.32 10.93 -0.50
C GLU A 56 11.78 10.48 -0.69
N ASP A 57 12.44 10.10 0.41
CA ASP A 57 13.83 9.65 0.40
C ASP A 57 14.03 8.38 -0.43
N LYS A 58 13.09 7.43 -0.36
CA LYS A 58 13.10 6.21 -1.15
C LYS A 58 12.76 6.50 -2.61
N ALA A 59 11.83 7.39 -2.88
CA ALA A 59 11.49 7.80 -4.24
C ALA A 59 12.71 8.34 -4.98
N ILE A 60 13.45 9.27 -4.35
CA ILE A 60 14.67 9.83 -4.91
C ILE A 60 15.72 8.73 -5.17
N LYS A 61 15.94 7.83 -4.21
CA LYS A 61 16.88 6.71 -4.34
C LYS A 61 16.51 5.72 -5.44
N SER A 62 15.22 5.50 -5.65
CA SER A 62 14.69 4.64 -6.72
C SER A 62 14.68 5.31 -8.09
N GLY A 63 15.28 6.50 -8.23
CA GLY A 63 15.36 7.22 -9.51
C GLY A 63 14.05 7.91 -9.91
N ILE A 64 13.07 8.00 -9.00
CA ILE A 64 11.85 8.77 -9.25
C ILE A 64 12.19 10.25 -9.05
N ILE A 65 12.31 10.95 -10.17
CA ILE A 65 12.61 12.38 -10.17
C ILE A 65 11.41 13.16 -9.61
N LEU A 66 11.62 13.79 -8.46
CA LEU A 66 10.60 14.62 -7.81
C LEU A 66 10.64 16.07 -8.31
N THR A 67 9.71 16.43 -9.19
CA THR A 67 9.52 17.83 -9.61
C THR A 67 8.93 18.68 -8.48
N ASN A 68 8.99 20.01 -8.59
CA ASN A 68 8.36 20.93 -7.62
C ASN A 68 6.85 20.68 -7.47
N GLN A 69 6.19 20.30 -8.55
CA GLN A 69 4.78 19.90 -8.51
C GLN A 69 4.61 18.61 -7.70
N LEU A 70 5.47 17.60 -7.92
CA LEU A 70 5.41 16.35 -7.18
C LEU A 70 5.64 16.55 -5.68
N ARG A 71 6.61 17.41 -5.30
CA ARG A 71 6.83 17.74 -3.88
C ARG A 71 5.59 18.37 -3.22
N LYS A 72 4.78 19.13 -3.96
CA LYS A 72 3.50 19.68 -3.46
C LYS A 72 2.40 18.60 -3.33
N GLU A 73 2.51 17.52 -4.10
CA GLU A 73 1.61 16.37 -4.03
C GLU A 73 1.96 15.41 -2.88
N LEU A 74 3.19 15.44 -2.35
CA LEU A 74 3.58 14.63 -1.19
C LEU A 74 2.76 15.02 0.04
N PHE A 75 2.19 14.02 0.71
CA PHE A 75 1.54 14.19 2.00
C PHE A 75 2.42 13.56 3.09
N GLU A 76 2.95 14.38 4.01
CA GLU A 76 3.92 13.93 5.02
C GLU A 76 5.12 13.16 4.40
N GLY A 77 5.55 13.54 3.20
CA GLY A 77 6.62 12.86 2.47
C GLY A 77 6.22 11.55 1.77
N TRP A 78 4.94 11.15 1.81
CA TRP A 78 4.45 9.91 1.20
C TRP A 78 3.72 10.15 -0.13
N LEU A 79 3.85 9.16 -1.02
CA LEU A 79 3.20 9.11 -2.33
C LEU A 79 2.74 7.69 -2.67
N TRP A 80 1.60 7.56 -3.34
CA TRP A 80 1.19 6.34 -4.00
C TRP A 80 1.76 6.27 -5.40
N ILE A 81 2.42 5.16 -5.73
CA ILE A 81 3.05 4.94 -7.04
C ILE A 81 2.56 3.63 -7.64
N ASN A 82 2.05 3.70 -8.86
CA ASN A 82 1.75 2.55 -9.70
C ASN A 82 2.70 2.60 -10.89
N VAL A 83 3.29 1.45 -11.24
CA VAL A 83 4.10 1.31 -12.46
C VAL A 83 3.41 0.28 -13.33
N ASN A 84 3.17 0.65 -14.59
CA ASN A 84 2.57 -0.22 -15.59
C ASN A 84 3.32 -0.10 -16.92
N GLU A 85 2.85 -0.81 -17.95
CA GLU A 85 3.46 -0.81 -19.28
C GLU A 85 3.51 0.57 -19.96
N PHE A 86 2.64 1.49 -19.56
CA PHE A 86 2.57 2.86 -20.08
C PHE A 86 3.41 3.85 -19.28
N GLY A 87 4.00 3.42 -18.15
CA GLY A 87 4.92 4.22 -17.35
C GLY A 87 4.53 4.30 -15.87
N LEU A 88 4.81 5.46 -15.27
CA LEU A 88 4.65 5.68 -13.84
C LEU A 88 3.43 6.57 -13.57
N ASN A 89 2.44 6.00 -12.90
CA ASN A 89 1.28 6.67 -12.34
C ASN A 89 1.52 7.01 -10.88
N ARG A 90 1.02 8.16 -10.44
CA ARG A 90 1.22 8.65 -9.08
C ARG A 90 0.01 9.41 -8.57
N ARG A 91 -0.22 9.36 -7.27
CA ARG A 91 -1.22 10.20 -6.60
C ARG A 91 -0.84 10.55 -5.17
N LYS A 92 -1.38 11.68 -4.72
CA LYS A 92 -1.29 12.12 -3.33
C LYS A 92 -1.95 11.09 -2.40
N VAL A 93 -1.27 10.81 -1.29
CA VAL A 93 -1.78 9.96 -0.21
C VAL A 93 -2.76 10.76 0.62
N THR A 94 -3.89 10.17 0.99
CA THR A 94 -4.82 10.79 1.94
C THR A 94 -4.44 10.42 3.38
N LYS A 95 -4.90 11.23 4.34
CA LYS A 95 -4.68 10.94 5.76
C LYS A 95 -5.21 9.55 6.15
N SER A 96 -6.44 9.23 5.73
CA SER A 96 -7.08 7.93 5.99
C SER A 96 -6.26 6.78 5.40
N GLU A 97 -5.80 6.89 4.15
CA GLU A 97 -4.98 5.85 3.51
C GLU A 97 -3.67 5.60 4.26
N LEU A 98 -3.00 6.67 4.70
CA LEU A 98 -1.76 6.56 5.45
C LEU A 98 -1.98 5.93 6.84
N GLU A 99 -3.04 6.33 7.53
CA GLU A 99 -3.42 5.77 8.83
C GLU A 99 -3.77 4.28 8.70
N ILE A 100 -4.59 3.90 7.72
CA ILE A 100 -4.96 2.52 7.43
C ILE A 100 -3.72 1.69 7.06
N TYR A 101 -2.86 2.20 6.17
CA TYR A 101 -1.63 1.49 5.78
C TYR A 101 -0.72 1.23 6.97
N LYS A 102 -0.51 2.23 7.84
CA LYS A 102 0.27 2.09 9.07
C LYS A 102 -0.39 1.09 10.03
N TYR A 103 -1.72 1.18 10.19
CA TYR A 103 -2.48 0.27 11.05
C TYR A 103 -2.37 -1.18 10.57
N ILE A 104 -2.61 -1.43 9.28
CA ILE A 104 -2.42 -2.72 8.63
C ILE A 104 -0.99 -3.21 8.88
N LYS A 105 0.04 -2.43 8.53
CA LYS A 105 1.44 -2.84 8.71
C LYS A 105 1.83 -3.16 10.16
N GLN A 106 1.23 -2.50 11.15
CA GLN A 106 1.48 -2.75 12.57
C GLN A 106 0.72 -3.96 13.11
N ASN A 107 -0.47 -4.25 12.57
CA ASN A 107 -1.41 -5.22 13.13
C ASN A 107 -1.48 -6.52 12.34
N ILE A 108 -1.04 -6.56 11.08
CA ILE A 108 -0.83 -7.85 10.43
C ILE A 108 0.45 -8.46 11.02
N ASN A 109 0.30 -9.16 12.15
CA ASN A 109 1.31 -10.07 12.68
C ASN A 109 1.00 -11.45 12.09
N ILE A 110 1.68 -11.79 11.02
CA ILE A 110 1.29 -12.97 10.24
C ILE A 110 1.92 -14.20 10.87
N ASP A 111 1.11 -14.93 11.63
CA ASP A 111 1.40 -16.31 12.04
C ASP A 111 1.56 -17.17 10.78
N LEU A 112 2.82 -17.41 10.41
CA LEU A 112 3.17 -18.40 9.41
C LEU A 112 2.96 -19.78 10.05
N PHE A 113 2.05 -20.58 9.49
CA PHE A 113 2.09 -22.02 9.71
C PHE A 113 3.43 -22.53 9.16
N TYR A 114 4.34 -22.89 10.05
CA TYR A 114 5.48 -23.74 9.73
C TYR A 114 4.95 -25.10 9.29
N TYR A 115 5.35 -25.56 8.10
CA TYR A 115 5.33 -26.98 7.73
C TYR A 115 6.77 -27.47 7.61
#